data_AF-A0A094A2F6-F1
#
_entry.id   AF-A0A094A2F6-F1
#
_cell.length_a   1.000
_cell.length_b   1.000
_cell.length_c   1.000
_cell.angle_alpha   90.00
_cell.angle_beta   90.00
_cell.angle_gamma   90.00
#
_symmetry.space_group_name_H-M   'P 1'
#
loop_
_entity.id
_entity.type
_entity.pdbx_description
1 polymer ?
#
loop_
_entity_poly.entity_id
_entity_poly.type
_entity_poly.pdbx_seq_one_letter_code
_entity_poly.pdbx_strand_id
1 'polypeptide(L)'
;MATRTMRRIPALSCRGNLPAKRNISLASFKIPKVVNEPNHHYAKGSAQRAGLMSALKQFQSLTPLEVPLFIGGEEVKTSHTLSQHNPSDHASTIATYSKASGTDVTKAINSALGAKAAWESMPFSDRAAIFLKAADLISGKYRYQIMAATMLGQGKNAWQAEIDAAAELVDFLRFNVQYAEELYAQQPVLHSPGVWNRVEYRPLEGFVYAVSPFNFTAIAGNLPCAPALMGNVV
;
A
#
# COMPACT_ATOMS: atom_id res chain seq x y z
N MET A 1 53.38 46.21 -3.63
CA MET A 1 52.96 45.03 -2.84
C MET A 1 51.45 44.86 -3.00
N ALA A 2 51.00 43.99 -3.91
CA ALA A 2 49.59 43.69 -4.12
C ALA A 2 49.36 42.21 -3.78
N THR A 3 48.69 41.96 -2.66
CA THR A 3 48.37 40.63 -2.13
C THR A 3 47.20 40.02 -2.92
N ARG A 4 47.50 38.98 -3.70
CA ARG A 4 46.52 38.24 -4.50
C ARG A 4 45.84 37.19 -3.61
N THR A 5 44.59 37.42 -3.23
CA THR A 5 43.79 36.47 -2.43
C THR A 5 43.33 35.32 -3.33
N MET A 6 43.85 34.11 -3.10
CA MET A 6 43.31 32.89 -3.73
C MET A 6 41.93 32.57 -3.13
N ARG A 7 40.87 32.68 -3.93
CA ARG A 7 39.55 32.12 -3.58
C ARG A 7 39.61 30.60 -3.75
N ARG A 8 39.35 29.86 -2.67
CA ARG A 8 39.13 28.42 -2.70
C ARG A 8 37.81 28.12 -3.41
N ILE A 9 37.87 27.26 -4.43
CA ILE A 9 36.70 26.67 -5.08
C ILE A 9 36.12 25.61 -4.12
N PRO A 10 34.80 25.57 -3.85
CA PRO A 10 34.23 24.50 -3.03
C PRO A 10 34.30 23.19 -3.81
N ALA A 11 34.82 22.13 -3.18
CA ALA A 11 34.75 20.79 -3.73
C ALA A 11 33.28 20.36 -3.84
N LEU A 12 32.81 20.10 -5.06
CA LEU A 12 31.54 19.39 -5.27
C LEU A 12 31.67 18.00 -4.65
N SER A 13 30.99 17.79 -3.53
CA SER A 13 30.73 16.48 -2.96
C SER A 13 29.74 15.75 -3.86
N CYS A 14 30.23 15.09 -4.92
CA CYS A 14 29.49 14.04 -5.61
C CYS A 14 29.38 12.83 -4.67
N ARG A 15 28.41 12.85 -3.74
CA ARG A 15 27.90 11.62 -3.14
C ARG A 15 27.09 10.91 -4.22
N GLY A 16 27.77 10.16 -5.07
CA GLY A 16 27.10 9.18 -5.92
C GLY A 16 26.35 8.22 -5.01
N ASN A 17 25.05 8.06 -5.25
CA ASN A 17 24.28 6.98 -4.63
C ASN A 17 24.97 5.66 -4.98
N LEU A 18 25.57 5.01 -3.99
CA LEU A 18 26.05 3.65 -4.14
C LEU A 18 24.85 2.80 -4.61
N PRO A 19 25.01 1.95 -5.63
CA PRO A 19 23.93 1.06 -6.05
C PRO A 19 23.48 0.26 -4.84
N ALA A 20 22.16 0.18 -4.63
CA ALA A 20 21.56 -0.58 -3.55
C ALA A 20 22.20 -1.98 -3.51
N LYS A 21 22.84 -2.33 -2.40
CA LYS A 21 23.47 -3.64 -2.23
C LYS A 21 22.37 -4.68 -2.40
N ARG A 22 22.42 -5.47 -3.48
CA ARG A 22 21.50 -6.58 -3.70
C ARG A 22 21.71 -7.58 -2.57
N ASN A 23 20.71 -7.77 -1.71
CA ASN A 23 20.76 -8.76 -0.64
C ASN A 23 20.91 -10.14 -1.27
N ILE A 24 22.10 -10.75 -1.12
CA ILE A 24 22.37 -12.09 -1.63
C ILE A 24 21.73 -13.08 -0.65
N SER A 25 20.67 -13.75 -1.07
CA SER A 25 20.15 -14.93 -0.39
C SER A 25 20.75 -16.19 -1.00
N LEU A 26 21.13 -17.14 -0.17
CA LEU A 26 21.59 -18.47 -0.57
C LEU A 26 20.46 -19.52 -0.52
N ALA A 27 19.22 -19.10 -0.25
CA ALA A 27 18.05 -19.97 -0.14
C ALA A 27 16.93 -19.55 -1.09
N SER A 28 16.12 -20.53 -1.52
CA SER A 28 14.83 -20.31 -2.15
C SER A 28 13.74 -20.35 -1.07
N PHE A 29 13.11 -19.21 -0.83
CA PHE A 29 12.03 -19.11 0.16
C PHE A 29 10.70 -19.55 -0.44
N LYS A 30 9.84 -20.10 0.41
CA LYS A 30 8.44 -20.39 0.08
C LYS A 30 7.54 -19.56 0.97
N ILE A 31 6.49 -18.98 0.38
CA ILE A 31 5.49 -18.25 1.15
C ILE A 31 4.68 -19.20 2.04
N PRO A 32 4.05 -18.70 3.12
CA PRO A 32 3.09 -19.47 3.88
C PRO A 32 1.91 -19.94 3.01
N LYS A 33 1.30 -21.07 3.37
CA LYS A 33 0.07 -21.54 2.71
C LYS A 33 -1.02 -20.46 2.83
N VAL A 34 -1.57 -20.07 1.68
CA VAL A 34 -2.68 -19.11 1.60
C VAL A 34 -4.01 -19.87 1.56
N VAL A 35 -4.99 -19.33 2.28
CA VAL A 35 -6.40 -19.75 2.26
C VAL A 35 -7.25 -18.49 2.34
N ASN A 36 -8.50 -18.56 1.86
CA ASN A 36 -9.45 -17.47 2.00
C ASN A 36 -9.65 -17.11 3.47
N GLU A 37 -9.73 -15.81 3.74
CA GLU A 37 -10.05 -15.27 5.05
C GLU A 37 -11.47 -15.69 5.45
N PRO A 38 -11.66 -16.29 6.64
CA PRO A 38 -12.98 -16.65 7.12
C PRO A 38 -13.86 -15.40 7.32
N ASN A 39 -15.11 -15.48 6.89
CA ASN A 39 -16.10 -14.44 7.17
C ASN A 39 -16.68 -14.58 8.58
N HIS A 40 -16.85 -13.46 9.26
CA HIS A 40 -17.59 -13.32 10.50
C HIS A 40 -19.04 -12.90 10.22
N HIS A 41 -19.98 -13.35 11.07
CA HIS A 41 -21.42 -13.15 10.83
C HIS A 41 -22.12 -12.12 11.74
N TYR A 42 -21.44 -11.57 12.75
CA TYR A 42 -21.94 -10.47 13.61
C TYR A 42 -23.35 -10.69 14.22
N ALA A 43 -23.64 -11.93 14.60
CA ALA A 43 -24.90 -12.31 15.23
C ALA A 43 -25.18 -11.51 16.52
N LYS A 44 -26.46 -11.37 16.89
CA LYS A 44 -26.85 -10.68 18.12
C LYS A 44 -26.19 -11.34 19.33
N GLY A 45 -25.52 -10.55 20.16
CA GLY A 45 -24.81 -11.03 21.36
C GLY A 45 -23.43 -11.62 21.11
N SER A 46 -22.94 -11.70 19.86
CA SER A 46 -21.60 -12.22 19.58
C SER A 46 -20.49 -11.24 19.96
N ALA A 47 -19.31 -11.77 20.31
CA ALA A 47 -18.12 -10.98 20.58
C ALA A 47 -17.71 -10.13 19.36
N GLN A 48 -17.84 -10.67 18.14
CA GLN A 48 -17.54 -9.94 16.91
C GLN A 48 -18.47 -8.74 16.72
N ARG A 49 -19.76 -8.89 17.02
CA ARG A 49 -20.72 -7.77 16.97
C ARG A 49 -20.37 -6.71 18.01
N ALA A 50 -20.04 -7.11 19.24
CA ALA A 50 -19.62 -6.18 20.27
C ALA A 50 -18.35 -5.40 19.88
N GLY A 51 -17.36 -6.08 19.31
CA GLY A 51 -16.12 -5.47 18.82
C GLY A 51 -16.37 -4.44 17.70
N LEU A 52 -17.17 -4.80 16.69
CA LEU A 52 -17.53 -3.89 15.62
C LEU A 52 -18.33 -2.68 16.12
N MET A 53 -19.28 -2.87 17.03
CA MET A 53 -20.03 -1.77 17.64
C MET A 53 -19.13 -0.83 18.44
N SER A 54 -18.13 -1.37 19.14
CA SER A 54 -17.13 -0.56 19.85
C SER A 54 -16.31 0.29 18.88
N ALA A 55 -15.84 -0.30 17.78
CA ALA A 55 -15.08 0.42 16.76
C ALA A 55 -15.91 1.52 16.08
N LEU A 56 -17.19 1.26 15.77
CA LEU A 56 -18.11 2.27 15.22
C LEU A 56 -18.26 3.46 16.16
N LYS A 57 -18.52 3.22 17.45
CA LYS A 57 -18.63 4.27 18.46
C LYS A 57 -17.33 5.07 18.59
N GLN A 58 -16.19 4.38 18.60
CA GLN A 58 -14.89 5.02 18.65
C GLN A 58 -14.67 5.94 17.44
N PHE A 59 -14.89 5.45 16.23
CA PHE A 59 -14.73 6.26 15.01
C PHE A 59 -15.67 7.45 15.00
N GLN A 60 -16.96 7.26 15.32
CA GLN A 60 -17.94 8.34 15.42
C GLN A 60 -17.53 9.42 16.44
N SER A 61 -16.88 9.05 17.55
CA SER A 61 -16.36 10.03 18.52
C SER A 61 -15.17 10.85 18.01
N LEU A 62 -14.52 10.40 16.94
CA LEU A 62 -13.37 11.06 16.33
C LEU A 62 -13.75 11.87 15.08
N THR A 63 -15.00 11.79 14.61
CA THR A 63 -15.44 12.52 13.42
C THR A 63 -15.70 14.01 13.73
N PRO A 64 -15.37 14.94 12.81
CA PRO A 64 -14.74 14.68 11.51
C PRO A 64 -13.24 14.37 11.64
N LEU A 65 -12.80 13.29 10.98
CA LEU A 65 -11.38 12.92 10.90
C LEU A 65 -10.64 13.86 9.94
N GLU A 66 -9.45 14.33 10.32
CA GLU A 66 -8.55 15.01 9.38
C GLU A 66 -7.72 13.98 8.61
N VAL A 67 -7.85 13.94 7.27
CA VAL A 67 -7.11 13.01 6.41
C VAL A 67 -6.12 13.80 5.53
N PRO A 68 -4.82 13.79 5.85
CA PRO A 68 -3.81 14.47 5.04
C PRO A 68 -3.52 13.71 3.74
N LEU A 69 -2.77 14.34 2.82
CA LEU A 69 -2.06 13.59 1.80
C LEU A 69 -0.90 12.85 2.47
N PHE A 70 -0.46 11.73 1.89
CA PHE A 70 0.73 11.01 2.35
C PHE A 70 1.74 10.94 1.20
N ILE A 71 2.82 11.72 1.28
CA ILE A 71 3.80 11.89 0.20
C ILE A 71 5.18 11.58 0.73
N GLY A 72 5.83 10.54 0.19
CA GLY A 72 7.20 10.19 0.55
C GLY A 72 7.42 9.78 2.01
N GLY A 73 6.38 9.25 2.67
CA GLY A 73 6.43 8.86 4.08
C GLY A 73 5.94 9.94 5.05
N GLU A 74 5.53 11.11 4.55
CA GLU A 74 5.17 12.26 5.39
C GLU A 74 3.71 12.68 5.17
N GLU A 75 3.06 13.12 6.25
CA GLU A 75 1.74 13.76 6.20
C GLU A 75 1.85 15.18 5.64
N VAL A 76 1.07 15.49 4.61
CA VAL A 76 0.99 16.82 3.99
C VAL A 76 -0.44 17.33 4.10
N LYS A 77 -0.64 18.34 4.96
CA LYS A 77 -1.90 19.07 5.10
C LYS A 77 -1.94 20.24 4.10
N THR A 78 -3.05 20.39 3.41
CA THR A 78 -3.26 21.48 2.44
C THR A 78 -4.25 22.51 2.96
N SER A 79 -4.15 23.76 2.48
CA SER A 79 -5.12 24.81 2.79
C SER A 79 -6.48 24.59 2.14
N HIS A 80 -6.53 23.85 1.04
CA HIS A 80 -7.77 23.45 0.37
C HIS A 80 -8.16 22.05 0.82
N THR A 81 -9.32 21.91 1.42
CA THR A 81 -9.86 20.63 1.89
C THR A 81 -11.21 20.34 1.26
N LEU A 82 -11.58 19.07 1.29
CA LEU A 82 -12.89 18.56 0.89
C LEU A 82 -13.46 17.71 2.02
N SER A 83 -14.75 17.44 1.98
CA SER A 83 -15.45 16.71 3.04
C SER A 83 -16.09 15.43 2.52
N GLN A 84 -15.99 14.36 3.30
CA GLN A 84 -16.73 13.12 3.12
C GLN A 84 -17.86 13.07 4.14
N HIS A 85 -19.09 13.06 3.65
CA HIS A 85 -20.29 12.94 4.48
C HIS A 85 -20.68 11.48 4.67
N ASN A 86 -21.39 11.19 5.75
CA ASN A 86 -21.98 9.87 5.98
C ASN A 86 -23.13 9.64 4.98
N PRO A 87 -23.10 8.61 4.12
CA PRO A 87 -24.18 8.37 3.17
C PRO A 87 -25.55 8.08 3.82
N SER A 88 -25.58 7.61 5.06
CA SER A 88 -26.81 7.35 5.82
C SER A 88 -27.29 8.54 6.65
N ASP A 89 -26.47 9.58 6.79
CA ASP A 89 -26.77 10.84 7.47
C ASP A 89 -25.92 11.96 6.86
N HIS A 90 -26.37 12.50 5.74
CA HIS A 90 -25.58 13.45 4.95
C HIS A 90 -25.32 14.79 5.66
N ALA A 91 -25.99 15.07 6.78
CA ALA A 91 -25.68 16.22 7.63
C ALA A 91 -24.40 16.01 8.46
N SER A 92 -24.03 14.75 8.72
CA SER A 92 -22.83 14.37 9.47
C SER A 92 -21.61 14.23 8.56
N THR A 93 -20.52 14.92 8.91
CA THR A 93 -19.23 14.82 8.22
C THR A 93 -18.36 13.75 8.90
N ILE A 94 -17.92 12.75 8.14
CA ILE A 94 -17.04 11.67 8.63
C ILE A 94 -15.57 12.08 8.55
N ALA A 95 -15.17 12.76 7.47
CA ALA A 95 -13.79 13.20 7.29
C ALA A 95 -13.70 14.53 6.54
N THR A 96 -12.67 15.30 6.86
CA THR A 96 -12.17 16.43 6.08
C THR A 96 -10.80 16.05 5.56
N TYR A 97 -10.62 16.02 4.24
CA TYR A 97 -9.39 15.54 3.61
C TYR A 97 -8.70 16.62 2.77
N SER A 98 -7.37 16.54 2.71
CA SER A 98 -6.53 17.46 1.96
C SER A 98 -6.70 17.25 0.44
N LYS A 99 -6.92 18.33 -0.31
CA LYS A 99 -7.01 18.29 -1.78
C LYS A 99 -5.63 18.58 -2.39
N ALA A 100 -5.10 17.61 -3.13
CA ALA A 100 -3.81 17.75 -3.81
C ALA A 100 -3.81 18.87 -4.86
N SER A 101 -2.77 19.69 -4.84
CA SER A 101 -2.43 20.63 -5.93
C SER A 101 -1.54 19.97 -6.98
N GLY A 102 -1.34 20.61 -8.14
CA GLY A 102 -0.37 20.13 -9.15
C GLY A 102 1.06 20.02 -8.62
N THR A 103 1.43 20.89 -7.67
CA THR A 103 2.72 20.84 -6.98
C THR A 103 2.83 19.59 -6.09
N ASP A 104 1.76 19.21 -5.40
CA ASP A 104 1.73 18.02 -4.55
C ASP A 104 1.82 16.74 -5.40
N VAL A 105 1.11 16.70 -6.54
CA VAL A 105 1.20 15.60 -7.51
C VAL A 105 2.64 15.45 -8.04
N THR A 106 3.29 16.57 -8.39
CA THR A 106 4.69 16.54 -8.85
C THR A 106 5.64 16.03 -7.77
N LYS A 107 5.44 16.44 -6.51
CA LYS A 107 6.20 15.93 -5.36
C LYS A 107 5.97 14.43 -5.15
N ALA A 108 4.74 13.96 -5.26
CA ALA A 108 4.40 12.54 -5.15
C ALA A 108 5.10 11.69 -6.21
N ILE A 109 5.03 12.12 -7.49
CA ILE A 109 5.72 11.44 -8.60
C ILE A 109 7.24 11.39 -8.36
N ASN A 110 7.85 12.53 -8.01
CA ASN A 110 9.29 12.59 -7.77
C ASN A 110 9.71 11.71 -6.57
N SER A 111 8.89 11.66 -5.52
CA SER A 111 9.14 10.82 -4.36
C SER A 111 9.03 9.33 -4.68
N ALA A 112 7.99 8.93 -5.41
CA ALA A 112 7.80 7.57 -5.89
C ALA A 112 8.99 7.12 -6.75
N LEU A 113 9.37 7.92 -7.75
CA LEU A 113 10.53 7.63 -8.62
C LEU A 113 11.85 7.62 -7.84
N GLY A 114 12.00 8.46 -6.81
CA GLY A 114 13.16 8.44 -5.91
C GLY A 114 13.28 7.16 -5.08
N ALA A 115 12.15 6.53 -4.72
CA ALA A 115 12.13 5.26 -3.99
C ALA A 115 12.31 4.03 -4.90
N LYS A 116 12.08 4.17 -6.21
CA LYS A 116 11.98 3.05 -7.17
C LYS A 116 13.18 2.11 -7.14
N ALA A 117 14.40 2.63 -7.24
CA ALA A 117 15.60 1.79 -7.31
C ALA A 117 15.79 0.91 -6.05
N ALA A 118 15.47 1.46 -4.86
CA ALA A 118 15.54 0.70 -3.62
C ALA A 118 14.41 -0.35 -3.52
N TRP A 119 13.20 0.01 -3.95
CA TRP A 119 12.05 -0.88 -3.90
C TRP A 119 12.14 -2.05 -4.88
N GLU A 120 12.54 -1.79 -6.13
CA GLU A 120 12.66 -2.85 -7.14
C GLU A 120 13.83 -3.81 -6.88
N SER A 121 14.89 -3.32 -6.21
CA SER A 121 16.03 -4.15 -5.82
C SER A 121 15.80 -4.97 -4.53
N MET A 122 14.74 -4.66 -3.78
CA MET A 122 14.33 -5.45 -2.62
C MET A 122 13.99 -6.89 -3.06
N PRO A 123 14.48 -7.94 -2.36
CA PRO A 123 14.09 -9.31 -2.66
C PRO A 123 12.57 -9.51 -2.62
N PHE A 124 12.04 -10.38 -3.48
CA PHE A 124 10.60 -10.65 -3.53
C PHE A 124 10.04 -11.11 -2.18
N SER A 125 10.77 -11.96 -1.44
CA SER A 125 10.36 -12.42 -0.11
C SER A 125 10.10 -11.26 0.86
N ASP A 126 10.92 -10.22 0.78
CA ASP A 126 10.88 -9.08 1.69
C ASP A 126 9.74 -8.14 1.28
N ARG A 127 9.54 -7.92 -0.03
CA ARG A 127 8.35 -7.22 -0.54
C ARG A 127 7.08 -7.95 -0.15
N ALA A 128 7.00 -9.26 -0.39
CA ALA A 128 5.87 -10.11 -0.04
C ALA A 128 5.54 -10.07 1.46
N ALA A 129 6.56 -10.07 2.32
CA ALA A 129 6.38 -10.01 3.77
C ALA A 129 5.61 -8.76 4.23
N ILE A 130 5.75 -7.62 3.55
CA ILE A 130 5.01 -6.39 3.84
C ILE A 130 3.50 -6.59 3.62
N PHE A 131 3.11 -7.16 2.48
CA PHE A 131 1.70 -7.40 2.15
C PHE A 131 1.10 -8.51 3.01
N LEU A 132 1.85 -9.58 3.26
CA LEU A 132 1.43 -10.64 4.19
C LEU A 132 1.25 -10.10 5.62
N LYS A 133 2.12 -9.18 6.06
CA LYS A 133 1.96 -8.54 7.38
C LYS A 133 0.75 -7.60 7.40
N ALA A 134 0.51 -6.85 6.34
CA ALA A 134 -0.70 -6.03 6.23
C ALA A 134 -1.98 -6.88 6.30
N ALA A 135 -1.99 -8.03 5.62
CA ALA A 135 -3.10 -8.98 5.66
C ALA A 135 -3.36 -9.53 7.07
N ASP A 136 -2.31 -9.90 7.80
CA ASP A 136 -2.38 -10.34 9.21
C ASP A 136 -2.93 -9.23 10.13
N LEU A 137 -2.44 -8.01 9.95
CA LEU A 137 -2.88 -6.84 10.69
C LEU A 137 -4.37 -6.52 10.46
N ILE A 138 -4.86 -6.63 9.22
CA ILE A 138 -6.27 -6.43 8.88
C ILE A 138 -7.13 -7.59 9.39
N SER A 139 -6.69 -8.83 9.24
CA SER A 139 -7.42 -10.02 9.70
C SER A 139 -7.68 -9.98 11.20
N GLY A 140 -6.69 -9.54 11.99
CA GLY A 140 -6.77 -9.42 13.44
C GLY A 140 -6.96 -7.98 13.94
N LYS A 141 -5.84 -7.33 14.27
CA LYS A 141 -5.78 -6.08 15.07
C LYS A 141 -6.68 -4.97 14.54
N TYR A 142 -6.72 -4.77 13.22
CA TYR A 142 -7.39 -3.64 12.59
C TYR A 142 -8.75 -3.99 11.94
N ARG A 143 -9.23 -5.24 12.06
CA ARG A 143 -10.44 -5.70 11.35
C ARG A 143 -11.65 -4.81 11.60
N TYR A 144 -11.96 -4.54 12.86
CA TYR A 144 -13.14 -3.74 13.20
C TYR A 144 -12.96 -2.27 12.84
N GLN A 145 -11.73 -1.75 12.83
CA GLN A 145 -11.45 -0.35 12.54
C GLN A 145 -11.61 -0.07 11.04
N ILE A 146 -11.06 -0.94 10.18
CA ILE A 146 -11.25 -0.80 8.74
C ILE A 146 -12.71 -0.99 8.34
N MET A 147 -13.40 -1.97 8.95
CA MET A 147 -14.84 -2.14 8.72
C MET A 147 -15.66 -0.95 9.18
N ALA A 148 -15.39 -0.39 10.37
CA ALA A 148 -16.10 0.79 10.87
C ALA A 148 -15.92 2.00 9.95
N ALA A 149 -14.70 2.24 9.47
CA ALA A 149 -14.41 3.30 8.49
C ALA A 149 -15.21 3.09 7.19
N THR A 150 -15.22 1.88 6.65
CA THR A 150 -16.00 1.51 5.45
C THR A 150 -17.49 1.68 5.65
N MET A 151 -18.03 1.25 6.79
CA MET A 151 -19.47 1.38 7.10
C MET A 151 -19.89 2.86 7.18
N LEU A 152 -19.13 3.66 7.93
CA LEU A 152 -19.45 5.09 8.14
C LEU A 152 -19.23 5.92 6.87
N GLY A 153 -18.13 5.67 6.15
CA GLY A 153 -17.74 6.46 4.98
C GLY A 153 -18.42 6.06 3.68
N GLN A 154 -18.82 4.80 3.54
CA GLN A 154 -19.40 4.25 2.29
C GLN A 154 -20.85 3.74 2.48
N GLY A 155 -21.41 3.82 3.68
CA GLY A 155 -22.80 3.42 3.97
C GLY A 155 -23.02 1.90 3.94
N LYS A 156 -21.95 1.09 4.08
CA LYS A 156 -22.07 -0.37 4.07
C LYS A 156 -22.68 -0.88 5.38
N ASN A 157 -23.44 -1.97 5.28
CA ASN A 157 -23.82 -2.76 6.45
C ASN A 157 -22.65 -3.67 6.89
N ALA A 158 -22.76 -4.29 8.07
CA ALA A 158 -21.69 -5.11 8.64
C ALA A 158 -21.24 -6.26 7.73
N TRP A 159 -22.17 -6.95 7.05
CA TRP A 159 -21.85 -8.02 6.12
C TRP A 159 -21.13 -7.50 4.87
N GLN A 160 -21.60 -6.39 4.31
CA GLN A 160 -21.00 -5.76 3.13
C GLN A 160 -19.59 -5.21 3.42
N ALA A 161 -19.34 -4.71 4.64
CA ALA A 161 -18.00 -4.29 5.06
C ALA A 161 -17.09 -5.48 5.37
N GLU A 162 -17.64 -6.58 5.91
CA GLU A 162 -16.89 -7.80 6.21
C GLU A 162 -16.33 -8.44 4.95
N ILE A 163 -17.18 -8.66 3.94
CA ILE A 163 -16.75 -9.34 2.72
C ILE A 163 -15.83 -8.48 1.86
N ASP A 164 -15.84 -7.16 2.04
CA ASP A 164 -15.03 -6.18 1.29
C ASP A 164 -13.76 -5.80 2.06
N ALA A 165 -13.90 -4.93 3.06
CA ALA A 165 -12.77 -4.28 3.72
C ALA A 165 -11.94 -5.23 4.59
N ALA A 166 -12.51 -6.35 5.01
CA ALA A 166 -11.80 -7.40 5.73
C ALA A 166 -11.43 -8.56 4.80
N ALA A 167 -12.38 -9.42 4.44
CA ALA A 167 -12.08 -10.68 3.77
C ALA A 167 -11.45 -10.49 2.39
N GLU A 168 -12.09 -9.74 1.48
CA GLU A 168 -11.56 -9.56 0.12
C GLU A 168 -10.24 -8.79 0.09
N LEU A 169 -10.06 -7.75 0.93
CA LEU A 169 -8.77 -7.05 1.02
C LEU A 169 -7.65 -7.95 1.55
N VAL A 170 -7.92 -8.74 2.60
CA VAL A 170 -6.95 -9.72 3.13
C VAL A 170 -6.60 -10.76 2.07
N ASP A 171 -7.60 -11.23 1.33
CA ASP A 171 -7.42 -12.21 0.27
C ASP A 171 -6.61 -11.62 -0.89
N PHE A 172 -6.87 -10.39 -1.35
CA PHE A 172 -6.02 -9.75 -2.36
C PHE A 172 -4.56 -9.71 -1.92
N LEU A 173 -4.28 -9.30 -0.68
CA LEU A 173 -2.92 -9.18 -0.18
C LEU A 173 -2.21 -10.55 -0.08
N ARG A 174 -2.92 -11.62 0.29
CA ARG A 174 -2.34 -12.97 0.40
C ARG A 174 -2.23 -13.67 -0.96
N PHE A 175 -3.31 -13.68 -1.74
CA PHE A 175 -3.35 -14.38 -3.02
C PHE A 175 -2.48 -13.69 -4.07
N ASN A 176 -2.37 -12.35 -4.09
CA ASN A 176 -1.43 -11.70 -5.02
C ASN A 176 0.02 -12.11 -4.74
N VAL A 177 0.38 -12.31 -3.47
CA VAL A 177 1.70 -12.84 -3.08
C VAL A 177 1.88 -14.27 -3.60
N GLN A 178 0.86 -15.12 -3.47
CA GLN A 178 0.88 -16.47 -4.07
C GLN A 178 1.03 -16.42 -5.59
N TYR A 179 0.21 -15.63 -6.28
CA TYR A 179 0.28 -15.52 -7.73
C TYR A 179 1.61 -14.95 -8.21
N ALA A 180 2.20 -14.01 -7.47
CA ALA A 180 3.53 -13.49 -7.79
C ALA A 180 4.62 -14.55 -7.60
N GLU A 181 4.56 -15.37 -6.55
CA GLU A 181 5.48 -16.49 -6.34
C GLU A 181 5.36 -17.52 -7.48
N GLU A 182 4.13 -17.92 -7.82
CA GLU A 182 3.83 -18.85 -8.91
C GLU A 182 4.31 -18.30 -10.26
N LEU A 183 4.07 -17.01 -10.53
CA LEU A 183 4.54 -16.34 -11.74
C LEU A 183 6.07 -16.34 -11.82
N TYR A 184 6.77 -15.97 -10.75
CA TYR A 184 8.24 -15.94 -10.72
C TYR A 184 8.87 -17.34 -10.84
N ALA A 185 8.13 -18.41 -10.51
CA ALA A 185 8.56 -19.78 -10.71
C ALA A 185 8.45 -20.26 -12.17
N GLN A 186 7.73 -19.54 -13.04
CA GLN A 186 7.62 -19.91 -14.45
C GLN A 186 8.94 -19.63 -15.18
N GLN A 187 9.57 -20.68 -15.71
CA GLN A 187 10.84 -20.62 -16.44
C GLN A 187 10.77 -21.43 -17.74
N PRO A 188 11.63 -21.15 -18.74
CA PRO A 188 11.68 -21.93 -19.97
C PRO A 188 11.96 -23.40 -19.69
N VAL A 189 11.09 -24.28 -20.19
CA VAL A 189 11.20 -25.74 -19.97
C VAL A 189 12.23 -26.43 -20.87
N LEU A 190 12.65 -25.77 -21.96
CA LEU A 190 13.60 -26.31 -22.93
C LEU A 190 14.83 -25.40 -23.07
N HIS A 191 15.98 -26.04 -23.20
CA HIS A 191 17.27 -25.40 -23.41
C HIS A 191 18.07 -26.13 -24.49
N SER A 192 18.67 -25.39 -25.42
CA SER A 192 19.60 -25.97 -26.39
C SER A 192 20.89 -26.44 -25.70
N PRO A 193 21.62 -27.42 -26.26
CA PRO A 193 22.91 -27.83 -25.71
C PRO A 193 23.87 -26.65 -25.53
N GLY A 194 24.44 -26.51 -24.34
CA GLY A 194 25.35 -25.41 -23.99
C GLY A 194 24.67 -24.06 -23.68
N VAL A 195 23.33 -24.00 -23.69
CA VAL A 195 22.56 -22.77 -23.42
C VAL A 195 21.73 -22.95 -22.14
N TRP A 196 21.60 -21.90 -21.33
CA TRP A 196 20.69 -21.86 -20.18
C TRP A 196 19.79 -20.62 -20.26
N ASN A 197 18.54 -20.83 -20.65
CA ASN A 197 17.54 -19.77 -20.79
C ASN A 197 16.89 -19.46 -19.43
N ARG A 198 16.64 -18.18 -19.16
CA ARG A 198 15.98 -17.69 -17.94
C ARG A 198 15.04 -16.55 -18.27
N VAL A 199 13.96 -16.43 -17.52
CA VAL A 199 13.04 -15.29 -17.59
C VAL A 199 13.17 -14.45 -16.32
N GLU A 200 13.36 -13.15 -16.49
CA GLU A 200 13.32 -12.17 -15.40
C GLU A 200 12.08 -11.29 -15.56
N TYR A 201 11.20 -11.34 -14.56
CA TYR A 201 10.00 -10.50 -14.50
C TYR A 201 10.34 -9.13 -13.93
N ARG A 202 10.71 -8.21 -14.82
CA ARG A 202 11.05 -6.83 -14.45
C ARG A 202 9.79 -6.03 -14.08
N PRO A 203 9.86 -5.15 -13.07
CA PRO A 203 8.84 -4.12 -12.90
C PRO A 203 8.84 -3.15 -14.08
N LEU A 204 7.77 -2.36 -14.19
CA LEU A 204 7.66 -1.31 -15.19
C LEU A 204 8.67 -0.19 -14.91
N GLU A 205 9.13 0.46 -15.97
CA GLU A 205 9.84 1.73 -15.86
C GLU A 205 8.85 2.86 -15.57
N GLY A 206 9.24 3.85 -14.76
CA GLY A 206 8.35 4.93 -14.32
C GLY A 206 7.54 4.59 -13.06
N PHE A 207 6.32 5.11 -13.00
CA PHE A 207 5.38 4.95 -11.88
C PHE A 207 4.01 4.49 -12.40
N VAL A 208 3.22 3.88 -11.53
CA VAL A 208 1.83 3.46 -11.83
C VAL A 208 0.88 4.47 -11.20
N TYR A 209 -0.11 4.96 -11.94
CA TYR A 209 -1.17 5.80 -11.34
C TYR A 209 -2.40 4.95 -11.02
N ALA A 210 -2.68 4.74 -9.73
CA ALA A 210 -3.85 3.98 -9.27
C ALA A 210 -5.03 4.92 -8.94
N VAL A 211 -6.17 4.72 -9.60
CA VAL A 211 -7.42 5.46 -9.34
C VAL A 211 -8.50 4.46 -8.92
N SER A 212 -8.94 4.53 -7.66
CA SER A 212 -9.89 3.59 -7.09
C SER A 212 -11.32 4.14 -7.02
N PRO A 213 -12.34 3.27 -7.17
CA PRO A 213 -13.73 3.64 -7.02
C PRO A 213 -14.15 3.69 -5.54
N PHE A 214 -15.31 4.28 -5.26
CA PHE A 214 -15.84 4.41 -3.90
C PHE A 214 -16.45 3.11 -3.33
N ASN A 215 -16.76 2.12 -4.17
CA ASN A 215 -17.69 1.04 -3.83
C ASN A 215 -17.05 -0.15 -3.09
N PHE A 216 -15.72 -0.31 -3.15
CA PHE A 216 -14.98 -1.37 -2.45
C PHE A 216 -13.68 -0.85 -1.85
N THR A 217 -13.54 -1.00 -0.53
CA THR A 217 -12.27 -0.73 0.18
C THR A 217 -11.18 -1.71 -0.26
N ALA A 218 -11.55 -2.96 -0.57
CA ALA A 218 -10.65 -3.96 -1.11
C ALA A 218 -10.03 -3.53 -2.44
N ILE A 219 -10.84 -3.00 -3.37
CA ILE A 219 -10.35 -2.47 -4.65
C ILE A 219 -9.45 -1.25 -4.41
N ALA A 220 -9.82 -0.37 -3.47
CA ALA A 220 -9.01 0.78 -3.10
C ALA A 220 -7.62 0.40 -2.54
N GLY A 221 -7.51 -0.72 -1.82
CA GLY A 221 -6.22 -1.26 -1.38
C GLY A 221 -5.47 -2.03 -2.47
N ASN A 222 -6.18 -2.85 -3.27
CA ASN A 222 -5.56 -3.74 -4.24
C ASN A 222 -4.93 -3.00 -5.43
N LEU A 223 -5.61 -1.98 -5.98
CA LEU A 223 -5.12 -1.25 -7.15
C LEU A 223 -3.72 -0.64 -6.95
N PRO A 224 -3.38 -0.01 -5.82
CA PRO A 224 -2.00 0.40 -5.55
C PRO A 224 -1.10 -0.75 -5.05
N CYS A 225 -1.61 -1.71 -4.28
CA CYS A 225 -0.75 -2.75 -3.69
C CYS A 225 -0.24 -3.77 -4.71
N ALA A 226 -1.08 -4.19 -5.67
CA ALA A 226 -0.71 -5.19 -6.66
C ALA A 226 0.50 -4.79 -7.53
N PRO A 227 0.55 -3.60 -8.16
CA PRO A 227 1.76 -3.16 -8.86
C PRO A 227 2.93 -2.96 -7.90
N ALA A 228 2.70 -2.46 -6.68
CA ALA A 228 3.77 -2.29 -5.69
C ALA A 228 4.46 -3.62 -5.34
N LEU A 229 3.69 -4.70 -5.13
CA LEU A 229 4.22 -6.05 -4.89
C LEU A 229 5.22 -6.51 -5.97
N MET A 230 4.92 -6.19 -7.23
CA MET A 230 5.74 -6.56 -8.39
C MET A 230 7.00 -5.71 -8.54
N GLY A 231 7.28 -4.80 -7.60
CA GLY A 231 8.46 -3.93 -7.61
C GLY A 231 8.23 -2.57 -8.28
N ASN A 232 6.97 -2.21 -8.59
CA ASN A 232 6.65 -0.87 -9.09
C ASN A 232 6.52 0.13 -7.94
N VAL A 233 6.61 1.41 -8.26
CA VAL A 233 6.17 2.51 -7.39
C VAL A 233 4.86 3.06 -7.93
N VAL A 234 4.03 3.59 -7.03
CA VAL A 234 2.65 4.00 -7.29
C VAL A 234 2.44 5.42 -6.79
#